data_AF-A0A8D8BXF7-F1
#
_entry.id   AF-A0A8D8BXF7-F1
#
_cell.length_a   1.000
_cell.length_b   1.000
_cell.length_c   1.000
_cell.angle_alpha   90.00
_cell.angle_beta   90.00
_cell.angle_gamma   90.00
#
_symmetry.space_group_name_H-M   'P 1'
#
loop_
_entity.id
_entity.type
_entity.pdbx_description
1 polymer ?
#
loop_
_entity_poly.entity_id
_entity_poly.type
_entity_poly.pdbx_seq_one_letter_code
_entity_poly.pdbx_strand_id
1 'polypeptide(L)'
;MSHRQLLNRSAGPRSLLSLLRPSLTCFYSSSSVTSKDSAEELPVTFVEDDGLEAEREARIQAARNKSRLLPQHRNMLHNALPYEQSQSWIHETVKYKRMMVGRYGLDGSKVDPRICFPTKQEALERSEYEKVAFPHTLQEMMAVNRKAKQDKIAKIRSREEEIAKKMEKLDQWTADLNARIAKKEADARAAKERKDRLVEEVRRHFGFKIDPRDERFQEMLAQKEKEDRKKVKEAKRAEKEVKMMEKLKKKTANLEKDASKEEDVDEDKK
;
A
#
# COMPACT_ATOMS: atom_id res chain seq x y z
N MET A 1 -27.54 7.55 16.37
CA MET A 1 -28.87 6.95 16.13
C MET A 1 -28.64 5.47 15.86
N SER A 2 -29.11 4.65 16.79
CA SER A 2 -28.86 3.21 16.88
C SER A 2 -29.97 2.46 16.16
N HIS A 3 -29.62 1.55 15.25
CA HIS A 3 -30.55 0.53 14.75
C HIS A 3 -29.94 -0.85 14.90
N ARG A 4 -30.00 -1.35 16.14
CA ARG A 4 -30.17 -2.78 16.44
C ARG A 4 -31.62 -3.12 16.16
N GLN A 5 -31.89 -4.03 15.23
CA GLN A 5 -33.17 -4.75 15.20
C GLN A 5 -32.91 -6.25 15.24
N LEU A 6 -33.56 -6.83 16.24
CA LEU A 6 -33.61 -8.23 16.64
C LEU A 6 -34.56 -8.97 15.73
N LEU A 7 -34.22 -10.18 15.29
CA LEU A 7 -35.21 -11.21 15.05
C LEU A 7 -34.71 -12.55 15.59
N ASN A 8 -35.11 -12.80 16.83
CA ASN A 8 -35.30 -14.12 17.41
C ASN A 8 -36.30 -14.90 16.56
N ARG A 9 -35.96 -16.14 16.18
CA ARG A 9 -36.95 -17.15 15.81
C ARG A 9 -36.67 -18.43 16.58
N SER A 10 -37.55 -18.66 17.55
CA SER A 10 -37.79 -19.92 18.24
C SER A 10 -38.32 -20.99 17.28
N ALA A 11 -37.99 -22.24 17.52
CA ALA A 11 -38.97 -23.33 17.63
C ALA A 11 -38.24 -24.64 18.00
N GLY A 12 -38.63 -25.23 19.13
CA GLY A 12 -38.04 -26.45 19.69
C GLY A 12 -38.39 -27.75 18.95
N PRO A 13 -37.95 -28.89 19.51
CA PRO A 13 -38.00 -30.19 18.86
C PRO A 13 -39.39 -30.80 18.92
N ARG A 14 -39.88 -31.34 17.80
CA ARG A 14 -41.11 -32.12 17.75
C ARG A 14 -40.80 -33.58 18.10
N SER A 15 -41.06 -33.93 19.35
CA SER A 15 -41.31 -35.30 19.78
C SER A 15 -42.62 -35.80 19.18
N LEU A 16 -42.60 -36.96 18.52
CA LEU A 16 -43.81 -37.74 18.25
C LEU A 16 -43.61 -39.15 18.81
N LEU A 17 -44.00 -39.29 20.07
CA LEU A 17 -44.43 -40.55 20.68
C LEU A 17 -45.94 -40.67 20.43
N SER A 18 -46.34 -41.68 19.64
CA SER A 18 -47.67 -42.31 19.65
C SER A 18 -47.74 -43.29 18.48
N LEU A 19 -48.39 -44.45 18.50
CA LEU A 19 -49.04 -45.30 19.48
C LEU A 19 -49.38 -46.59 18.69
N LEU A 20 -49.27 -47.75 19.33
CA LEU A 20 -50.14 -48.92 19.16
C LEU A 20 -50.47 -49.45 17.74
N ARG A 21 -49.94 -50.64 17.41
CA ARG A 21 -50.69 -51.92 17.51
C ARG A 21 -49.85 -53.12 17.04
N PRO A 22 -49.88 -54.26 17.77
CA PRO A 22 -49.27 -55.51 17.34
C PRO A 22 -50.28 -56.34 16.53
N SER A 23 -49.91 -56.80 15.33
CA SER A 23 -50.62 -57.88 14.65
C SER A 23 -49.88 -59.19 14.89
N LEU A 24 -50.35 -59.93 15.89
CA LEU A 24 -50.13 -61.35 16.02
C LEU A 24 -50.87 -62.07 14.89
N THR A 25 -50.15 -62.74 13.99
CA THR A 25 -50.66 -63.97 13.36
C THR A 25 -49.53 -64.98 13.35
N CYS A 26 -49.70 -65.93 14.26
CA CYS A 26 -48.99 -67.19 14.37
C CYS A 26 -49.29 -68.03 13.11
N PHE A 27 -48.24 -68.54 12.45
CA PHE A 27 -48.39 -69.73 11.61
C PHE A 27 -47.61 -70.85 12.28
N TYR A 28 -48.38 -71.72 12.93
CA TYR A 28 -47.95 -72.96 13.54
C TYR A 28 -47.50 -73.91 12.44
N SER A 29 -46.27 -74.44 12.52
CA SER A 29 -45.91 -75.69 11.84
C SER A 29 -45.40 -76.64 12.90
N SER A 30 -46.29 -77.52 13.33
CA SER A 30 -46.01 -78.66 14.19
C SER A 30 -45.53 -79.81 13.33
N SER A 31 -44.27 -80.20 13.47
CA SER A 31 -43.83 -81.56 13.16
C SER A 31 -43.33 -82.21 14.45
N SER A 32 -44.24 -82.91 15.10
CA SER A 32 -43.96 -83.86 16.17
C SER A 32 -43.25 -85.10 15.61
N VAL A 33 -42.02 -85.35 16.05
CA VAL A 33 -41.51 -86.71 16.16
C VAL A 33 -40.95 -86.89 17.56
N THR A 34 -41.66 -87.71 18.32
CA THR A 34 -41.32 -88.18 19.65
C THR A 34 -40.25 -89.27 19.56
N SER A 35 -39.14 -89.09 20.28
CA SER A 35 -38.38 -90.20 20.85
C SER A 35 -37.95 -89.77 22.25
N LYS A 36 -38.59 -90.38 23.25
CA LYS A 36 -38.19 -90.33 24.66
C LYS A 36 -36.91 -91.13 24.82
N ASP A 37 -35.92 -90.56 25.48
CA ASP A 37 -35.09 -91.27 26.45
C ASP A 37 -34.65 -90.28 27.54
N SER A 38 -34.63 -90.79 28.76
CA SER A 38 -34.73 -90.10 30.04
C SER A 38 -33.39 -89.93 30.77
N ALA A 39 -33.34 -88.91 31.64
CA ALA A 39 -32.34 -88.63 32.69
C ALA A 39 -31.00 -88.06 32.17
N GLU A 40 -30.45 -86.95 32.64
CA GLU A 40 -30.44 -86.37 33.99
C GLU A 40 -30.56 -84.83 33.92
N GLU A 41 -31.51 -84.24 34.65
CA GLU A 41 -31.61 -82.78 34.82
C GLU A 41 -30.58 -82.31 35.84
N LEU A 42 -29.38 -81.94 35.37
CA LEU A 42 -28.48 -81.08 36.14
C LEU A 42 -29.10 -79.67 36.17
N PRO A 43 -29.17 -79.01 37.34
CA PRO A 43 -29.69 -77.65 37.43
C PRO A 43 -28.84 -76.75 36.53
N VAL A 44 -29.45 -76.18 35.50
CA VAL A 44 -28.85 -75.12 34.68
C VAL A 44 -28.69 -73.92 35.59
N THR A 45 -27.56 -73.85 36.29
CA THR A 45 -27.08 -72.64 36.93
C THR A 45 -26.89 -71.63 35.80
N PHE A 46 -27.79 -70.66 35.71
CA PHE A 46 -27.54 -69.41 35.02
C PHE A 46 -26.42 -68.71 35.79
N VAL A 47 -25.19 -69.14 35.52
CA VAL A 47 -24.03 -68.31 35.79
C VAL A 47 -24.17 -67.19 34.77
N GLU A 48 -24.70 -66.05 35.22
CA GLU A 48 -24.62 -64.77 34.53
C GLU A 48 -23.14 -64.41 34.45
N ASP A 49 -22.45 -65.08 33.53
CA ASP A 49 -21.07 -64.81 33.21
C ASP A 49 -21.13 -63.62 32.26
N ASP A 50 -21.16 -62.41 32.81
CA ASP A 50 -21.34 -61.13 32.09
C ASP A 50 -20.46 -61.00 30.82
N GLY A 51 -19.31 -61.68 30.81
CA GLY A 51 -18.42 -61.77 29.64
C GLY A 51 -19.03 -62.54 28.45
N LEU A 52 -19.76 -63.64 28.70
CA LEU A 52 -20.37 -64.45 27.64
C LEU A 52 -21.55 -63.73 26.97
N GLU A 53 -22.27 -62.88 27.71
CA GLU A 53 -23.34 -62.05 27.17
C GLU A 53 -22.79 -60.97 26.24
N ALA A 54 -21.74 -60.25 26.66
CA ALA A 54 -21.10 -59.22 25.83
C ALA A 54 -20.55 -59.79 24.51
N GLU A 55 -19.94 -60.98 24.55
CA GLU A 55 -19.47 -61.67 23.35
C GLU A 55 -20.63 -62.09 22.43
N ARG A 56 -21.72 -62.61 23.00
CA ARG A 56 -22.93 -62.95 22.25
C ARG A 56 -23.54 -61.71 21.59
N GLU A 57 -23.63 -60.59 22.29
CA GLU A 57 -24.12 -59.32 21.76
C GLU A 57 -23.22 -58.78 20.64
N ALA A 58 -21.90 -58.82 20.80
CA ALA A 58 -20.95 -58.43 19.77
C ALA A 58 -21.12 -59.28 18.49
N ARG A 59 -21.33 -60.59 18.64
CA ARG A 59 -21.62 -61.50 17.52
C ARG A 59 -22.92 -61.15 16.81
N ILE A 60 -23.97 -60.81 17.55
CA ILE A 60 -25.25 -60.36 16.99
C ILE A 60 -25.09 -59.02 16.27
N GLN A 61 -24.35 -58.07 16.84
CA GLN A 61 -24.07 -56.77 16.21
C GLN A 61 -23.25 -56.93 14.93
N ALA A 62 -22.28 -57.85 14.91
CA ALA A 62 -21.53 -58.20 13.71
C ALA A 62 -22.45 -58.78 12.61
N ALA A 63 -23.38 -59.67 12.96
CA ALA A 63 -24.36 -60.22 12.02
C ALA A 63 -25.35 -59.16 11.50
N ARG A 64 -25.71 -58.16 12.31
CA ARG A 64 -26.53 -57.00 11.91
C ARG A 64 -25.80 -56.04 10.97
N ASN A 65 -24.47 -56.06 10.95
CA ASN A 65 -23.68 -55.18 10.10
C ASN A 65 -23.77 -55.59 8.62
N LYS A 66 -24.67 -54.95 7.87
CA LYS A 66 -24.86 -55.18 6.43
C LYS A 66 -23.97 -54.30 5.54
N SER A 67 -23.24 -53.32 6.09
CA SER A 67 -22.52 -52.34 5.27
C SER A 67 -21.30 -52.93 4.56
N ARG A 68 -20.85 -54.13 4.96
CA ARG A 68 -19.62 -54.81 4.48
C ARG A 68 -18.38 -53.93 4.55
N LEU A 69 -18.46 -52.85 5.31
CA LEU A 69 -17.42 -51.85 5.43
C LEU A 69 -16.42 -52.29 6.49
N LEU A 70 -15.15 -51.98 6.26
CA LEU A 70 -14.09 -52.22 7.23
C LEU A 70 -14.40 -51.47 8.54
N PRO A 71 -14.09 -52.04 9.74
CA PRO A 71 -14.44 -51.41 11.01
C PRO A 71 -13.99 -49.95 11.12
N GLN A 72 -12.84 -49.60 10.55
CA GLN A 72 -12.28 -48.25 10.61
C GLN A 72 -13.13 -47.24 9.85
N HIS A 73 -13.55 -47.59 8.64
CA HIS A 73 -14.41 -46.71 7.83
C HIS A 73 -15.82 -46.64 8.42
N ARG A 74 -16.30 -47.70 9.07
CA ARG A 74 -17.56 -47.68 9.83
C ARG A 74 -17.48 -46.74 11.03
N ASN A 75 -16.37 -46.78 11.78
CA ASN A 75 -16.14 -45.88 12.91
C ASN A 75 -16.11 -44.42 12.45
N MET A 76 -15.47 -44.12 11.31
CA MET A 76 -15.49 -42.79 10.71
C MET A 76 -16.91 -42.29 10.39
N LEU A 77 -17.79 -43.17 9.89
CA LEU A 77 -19.19 -42.83 9.62
C LEU A 77 -19.96 -42.49 10.90
N HIS A 78 -19.66 -43.18 12.00
CA HIS A 78 -20.29 -42.97 13.30
C HIS A 78 -19.58 -41.95 14.19
N ASN A 79 -18.63 -41.18 13.65
CA ASN A 79 -17.80 -40.24 14.41
C ASN A 79 -17.13 -40.89 15.64
N ALA A 80 -16.72 -42.15 15.50
CA ALA A 80 -15.92 -42.89 16.47
C ALA A 80 -14.47 -43.00 16.00
N LEU A 81 -13.57 -43.35 16.91
CA LEU A 81 -12.14 -43.47 16.59
C LEU A 81 -11.91 -44.53 15.50
N PRO A 82 -11.28 -44.16 14.36
CA PRO A 82 -11.14 -45.09 13.23
C PRO A 82 -10.17 -46.24 13.49
N TYR A 83 -9.04 -45.96 14.13
CA TYR A 83 -7.98 -46.93 14.37
C TYR A 83 -7.71 -47.04 15.87
N GLU A 84 -7.74 -48.25 16.40
CA GLU A 84 -7.36 -48.51 17.79
C GLU A 84 -5.83 -48.50 17.97
N GLN A 85 -5.09 -48.98 16.97
CA GLN A 85 -3.61 -49.01 16.94
C GLN A 85 -3.05 -48.08 15.87
N SER A 86 -1.82 -47.57 16.08
CA SER A 86 -1.12 -46.79 15.05
C SER A 86 -0.82 -47.68 13.84
N GLN A 87 -1.37 -47.30 12.67
CA GLN A 87 -1.12 -48.00 11.40
C GLN A 87 0.02 -47.37 10.61
N SER A 88 0.32 -46.10 10.89
CA SER A 88 1.38 -45.34 10.23
C SER A 88 2.11 -44.47 11.25
N TRP A 89 3.35 -44.12 10.95
CA TRP A 89 4.15 -43.18 11.75
C TRP A 89 3.45 -41.82 11.97
N ILE A 90 2.56 -41.43 11.05
CA ILE A 90 1.78 -40.19 11.16
C ILE A 90 0.86 -40.26 12.39
N HIS A 91 0.30 -41.43 12.71
CA HIS A 91 -0.60 -41.60 13.85
C HIS A 91 0.12 -41.41 15.19
N GLU A 92 1.45 -41.57 15.19
CA GLU A 92 2.28 -41.43 16.37
C GLU A 92 2.66 -39.98 16.64
N THR A 93 2.57 -39.12 15.62
CA THR A 93 2.87 -37.69 15.73
C THR A 93 1.95 -36.98 16.73
N VAL A 94 2.51 -35.98 17.41
CA VAL A 94 1.78 -35.09 18.33
C VAL A 94 0.60 -34.41 17.61
N LYS A 95 0.79 -33.99 16.36
CA LYS A 95 -0.23 -33.33 15.55
C LYS A 95 -1.45 -34.22 15.33
N TYR A 96 -1.26 -35.48 14.94
CA TYR A 96 -2.36 -36.41 14.71
C TYR A 96 -3.14 -36.68 16.00
N LYS A 97 -2.43 -36.94 17.10
CA LYS A 97 -3.03 -37.15 18.42
C LYS A 97 -3.87 -35.95 18.87
N ARG A 98 -3.35 -34.72 18.73
CA ARG A 98 -4.11 -33.47 19.00
C ARG A 98 -5.38 -33.37 18.15
N MET A 99 -5.30 -33.76 16.87
CA MET A 99 -6.45 -33.76 15.96
C MET A 99 -7.50 -34.80 16.35
N MET A 100 -7.09 -36.00 16.77
CA MET A 100 -8.03 -37.05 17.22
C MET A 100 -8.78 -36.61 18.48
N VAL A 101 -8.06 -36.03 19.46
CA VAL A 101 -8.68 -35.45 20.67
C VAL A 101 -9.67 -34.35 20.30
N GLY A 102 -9.32 -33.46 19.37
CA GLY A 102 -10.22 -32.39 18.93
C GLY A 102 -11.47 -32.87 18.19
N ARG A 103 -11.38 -33.99 17.44
CA ARG A 103 -12.49 -34.50 16.64
C ARG A 103 -13.41 -35.44 17.41
N TYR A 104 -12.84 -36.33 18.23
CA TYR A 104 -13.56 -37.41 18.90
C TYR A 104 -13.65 -37.24 20.43
N GLY A 105 -13.06 -36.16 20.96
CA GLY A 105 -13.05 -35.90 22.40
C GLY A 105 -12.07 -36.79 23.17
N LEU A 106 -12.16 -36.70 24.51
CA LEU A 106 -11.28 -37.45 25.41
C LEU A 106 -11.64 -38.95 25.42
N ASP A 107 -12.92 -39.25 25.61
CA ASP A 107 -13.43 -40.62 25.69
C ASP A 107 -13.19 -41.39 24.40
N GLY A 108 -13.33 -40.71 23.25
CA GLY A 108 -13.13 -41.30 21.94
C GLY A 108 -11.66 -41.50 21.56
N SER A 109 -10.77 -40.56 21.89
CA SER A 109 -9.38 -40.61 21.43
C SER A 109 -8.45 -41.45 22.31
N LYS A 110 -8.82 -41.75 23.57
CA LYS A 110 -7.99 -42.49 24.55
C LYS A 110 -6.55 -41.95 24.68
N VAL A 111 -6.35 -40.65 24.44
CA VAL A 111 -5.05 -39.97 24.50
C VAL A 111 -5.10 -38.91 25.58
N ASP A 112 -4.00 -38.78 26.33
CA ASP A 112 -3.88 -37.78 27.38
C ASP A 112 -4.04 -36.35 26.84
N PRO A 113 -4.99 -35.54 27.34
CA PRO A 113 -5.24 -34.19 26.85
C PRO A 113 -4.07 -33.23 27.04
N ARG A 114 -3.14 -33.55 27.95
CA ARG A 114 -1.93 -32.76 28.20
C ARG A 114 -1.12 -32.53 26.92
N ILE A 115 -1.21 -33.44 25.94
CA ILE A 115 -0.54 -33.32 24.66
C ILE A 115 -0.97 -32.07 23.88
N CYS A 116 -2.19 -31.55 24.09
CA CYS A 116 -2.72 -30.38 23.41
C CYS A 116 -2.07 -29.07 23.87
N PHE A 117 -1.46 -29.06 25.05
CA PHE A 117 -0.73 -27.91 25.54
C PHE A 117 0.74 -27.98 25.10
N PRO A 118 1.38 -26.82 24.83
CA PRO A 118 2.78 -26.80 24.46
C PRO A 118 3.66 -27.28 25.62
N THR A 119 4.80 -27.88 25.26
CA THR A 119 5.83 -28.17 26.25
C THR A 119 6.52 -26.87 26.69
N LYS A 120 7.26 -26.93 27.81
CA LYS A 120 8.03 -25.75 28.29
C LYS A 120 9.03 -25.26 27.23
N GLN A 121 9.66 -26.18 26.49
CA GLN A 121 10.59 -25.86 25.41
C GLN A 121 9.88 -25.18 24.24
N GLU A 122 8.78 -25.78 23.75
CA GLU A 122 7.96 -25.18 22.67
C GLU A 122 7.43 -23.79 23.03
N ALA A 123 7.09 -23.56 24.31
CA ALA A 123 6.62 -22.27 24.80
C ALA A 123 7.75 -21.21 24.79
N LEU A 124 8.98 -21.60 25.16
CA LEU A 124 10.14 -20.71 25.10
C LEU A 124 10.48 -20.36 23.66
N GLU A 125 10.59 -21.35 22.77
CA GLU A 125 10.84 -21.15 21.34
C GLU A 125 9.80 -20.23 20.70
N ARG A 126 8.51 -20.42 21.03
CA ARG A 126 7.45 -19.54 20.56
C ARG A 126 7.61 -18.11 21.06
N SER A 127 7.99 -17.94 22.32
CA SER A 127 8.19 -16.62 22.92
C SER A 127 9.40 -15.89 22.31
N GLU A 128 10.46 -16.62 21.97
CA GLU A 128 11.65 -16.07 21.30
C GLU A 128 11.33 -15.68 19.86
N TYR A 129 10.62 -16.55 19.14
CA TYR A 129 10.14 -16.25 17.79
C TYR A 129 9.28 -15.00 17.76
N GLU A 130 8.34 -14.84 18.71
CA GLU A 130 7.49 -13.66 18.80
C GLU A 130 8.31 -12.38 19.05
N LYS A 131 9.28 -12.43 19.98
CA LYS A 131 10.17 -11.29 20.25
C LYS A 131 11.01 -10.89 19.04
N VAL A 132 11.47 -11.85 18.24
CA VAL A 132 12.32 -11.60 17.07
C VAL A 132 11.48 -11.15 15.86
N ALA A 133 10.36 -11.82 15.59
CA ALA A 133 9.49 -11.52 14.45
C ALA A 133 8.69 -10.23 14.67
N PHE A 134 8.27 -9.97 15.91
CA PHE A 134 7.42 -8.85 16.29
C PHE A 134 8.04 -8.08 17.47
N PRO A 135 9.13 -7.32 17.22
CA PRO A 135 9.90 -6.67 18.28
C PRO A 135 9.16 -5.51 18.97
N HIS A 136 8.17 -4.92 18.30
CA HIS A 136 7.49 -3.73 18.79
C HIS A 136 6.18 -4.04 19.47
N THR A 137 5.97 -3.41 20.62
CA THR A 137 4.65 -3.35 21.25
C THR A 137 3.69 -2.49 20.43
N LEU A 138 2.39 -2.69 20.62
CA LEU A 138 1.37 -1.89 19.92
C LEU A 138 1.54 -0.38 20.16
N GLN A 139 1.93 0.00 21.38
CA GLN A 139 2.15 1.40 21.75
C GLN A 139 3.35 2.01 21.00
N GLU A 140 4.44 1.26 20.89
CA GLU A 140 5.61 1.67 20.10
C GLU A 140 5.27 1.82 18.62
N MET A 141 4.53 0.87 18.03
CA MET A 141 4.09 0.96 16.65
C MET A 141 3.23 2.23 16.42
N MET A 142 2.35 2.55 17.36
CA MET A 142 1.57 3.80 17.30
C MET A 142 2.47 5.03 17.37
N ALA A 143 3.49 5.04 18.22
CA ALA A 143 4.45 6.13 18.32
C ALA A 143 5.27 6.32 17.04
N VAL A 144 5.77 5.23 16.45
CA VAL A 144 6.50 5.24 15.16
C VAL A 144 5.60 5.80 14.05
N ASN A 145 4.35 5.34 13.98
CA ASN A 145 3.39 5.85 13.00
C ASN A 145 3.07 7.34 13.18
N ARG A 146 2.99 7.83 14.43
CA ARG A 146 2.80 9.26 14.72
C ARG A 146 3.99 10.08 14.25
N LYS A 147 5.21 9.64 14.55
CA LYS A 147 6.45 10.31 14.10
C LYS A 147 6.54 10.35 12.58
N ALA A 148 6.33 9.21 11.91
CA ALA A 148 6.34 9.14 10.45
C ALA A 148 5.29 10.06 9.79
N LYS A 149 4.12 10.25 10.41
CA LYS A 149 3.11 11.20 9.94
C LYS A 149 3.56 12.65 10.13
N GLN A 150 4.13 12.98 11.29
CA GLN A 150 4.68 14.31 11.56
C GLN A 150 5.79 14.67 10.58
N ASP A 151 6.71 13.75 10.30
CA ASP A 151 7.80 13.96 9.34
C ASP A 151 7.27 14.19 7.91
N LYS A 152 6.23 13.45 7.50
CA LYS A 152 5.57 13.66 6.20
C LYS A 152 4.94 15.05 6.12
N ILE A 153 4.22 15.47 7.17
CA ILE A 153 3.61 16.79 7.23
C ILE A 153 4.68 17.89 7.18
N ALA A 154 5.78 17.73 7.93
CA ALA A 154 6.89 18.68 7.92
C ALA A 154 7.52 18.83 6.53
N LYS A 155 7.74 17.71 5.81
CA LYS A 155 8.25 17.72 4.43
C LYS A 155 7.31 18.38 3.43
N ILE A 156 6.00 18.18 3.60
CA ILE A 156 5.00 18.84 2.76
C ILE A 156 5.01 20.34 3.01
N ARG A 157 5.01 20.76 4.28
CA ARG A 157 5.07 22.18 4.66
C ARG A 157 6.33 22.87 4.14
N SER A 158 7.50 22.25 4.30
CA SER A 158 8.75 22.83 3.79
C SER A 158 8.72 23.00 2.27
N ARG A 159 8.16 22.02 1.55
CA ARG A 159 7.96 22.11 0.09
C ARG A 159 6.98 23.23 -0.28
N GLU A 160 5.87 23.35 0.43
CA GLU A 160 4.87 24.41 0.19
C GLU A 160 5.46 25.80 0.45
N GLU A 161 6.23 25.97 1.53
CA GLU A 161 6.94 27.22 1.84
C GLU A 161 7.97 27.59 0.75
N GLU A 162 8.72 26.60 0.22
CA GLU A 162 9.64 26.82 -0.90
C GLU A 162 8.91 27.22 -2.18
N ILE A 163 7.77 26.59 -2.47
CA ILE A 163 6.95 26.93 -3.64
C ILE A 163 6.41 28.35 -3.48
N ALA A 164 5.88 28.71 -2.32
CA ALA A 164 5.36 30.05 -2.04
C ALA A 164 6.44 31.13 -2.30
N LYS A 165 7.65 30.94 -1.77
CA LYS A 165 8.79 31.85 -1.99
C LYS A 165 9.19 31.98 -3.46
N LYS A 166 9.02 30.92 -4.27
CA LYS A 166 9.28 30.94 -5.72
C LYS A 166 8.15 31.62 -6.49
N MET A 167 6.90 31.43 -6.07
CA MET A 167 5.74 32.07 -6.66
C MET A 167 5.78 33.59 -6.47
N GLU A 168 6.20 34.07 -5.30
CA GLU A 168 6.42 35.51 -5.06
C GLU A 168 7.42 36.16 -6.04
N LYS A 169 8.43 35.40 -6.48
CA LYS A 169 9.47 35.88 -7.41
C LYS A 169 9.13 35.67 -8.88
N LEU A 170 8.06 34.93 -9.17
CA LEU A 170 7.68 34.52 -10.52
C LEU A 170 7.39 35.73 -11.40
N ASP A 171 6.59 36.67 -10.89
CA ASP A 171 6.18 37.86 -11.65
C ASP A 171 7.39 38.72 -12.05
N GLN A 172 8.36 38.88 -11.14
CA GLN A 172 9.61 39.56 -11.42
C GLN A 172 10.40 38.85 -12.52
N TRP A 173 10.55 37.52 -12.44
CA TRP A 173 11.28 36.75 -13.45
C TRP A 173 10.60 36.76 -14.81
N THR A 174 9.27 36.70 -14.85
CA THR A 174 8.50 36.82 -16.10
C THR A 174 8.65 38.21 -16.71
N ALA A 175 8.59 39.27 -15.90
CA ALA A 175 8.81 40.64 -16.36
C ALA A 175 10.24 40.82 -16.93
N ASP A 176 11.25 40.32 -16.23
CA ASP A 176 12.65 40.37 -16.66
C ASP A 176 12.87 39.60 -17.97
N LEU A 177 12.23 38.44 -18.13
CA LEU A 177 12.30 37.64 -19.35
C LEU A 177 11.64 38.37 -20.52
N ASN A 178 10.42 38.88 -20.33
CA ASN A 178 9.69 39.63 -21.35
C ASN A 178 10.45 40.90 -21.77
N ALA A 179 11.07 41.60 -20.82
CA ALA A 179 11.91 42.76 -21.12
C ALA A 179 13.15 42.38 -21.96
N ARG A 180 13.77 41.22 -21.70
CA ARG A 180 14.89 40.72 -22.52
C ARG A 180 14.44 40.33 -23.93
N ILE A 181 13.28 39.70 -24.06
CA ILE A 181 12.68 39.35 -25.36
C ILE A 181 12.40 40.63 -26.15
N ALA A 182 11.69 41.59 -25.55
CA ALA A 182 11.36 42.86 -26.19
C ALA A 182 12.60 43.65 -26.64
N LYS A 183 13.67 43.68 -25.82
CA LYS A 183 14.95 44.30 -26.20
C LYS A 183 15.58 43.61 -27.42
N LYS A 184 15.65 42.27 -27.42
CA LYS A 184 16.20 41.51 -28.55
C LYS A 184 15.38 41.70 -29.83
N GLU A 185 14.06 41.74 -29.71
CA GLU A 185 13.17 42.00 -30.85
C GLU A 185 13.30 43.42 -31.39
N ALA A 186 13.43 44.42 -30.51
CA ALA A 186 13.66 45.80 -30.90
C ALA A 186 15.02 45.96 -31.60
N ASP A 187 16.08 45.35 -31.06
CA ASP A 187 17.42 45.36 -31.67
C ASP A 187 17.41 44.67 -33.04
N ALA A 188 16.72 43.52 -33.17
CA ALA A 188 16.59 42.82 -34.43
C ALA A 188 15.78 43.62 -35.47
N ARG A 189 14.70 44.30 -35.06
CA ARG A 189 13.93 45.19 -35.93
C ARG A 189 14.75 46.40 -36.37
N ALA A 190 15.44 47.06 -35.45
CA ALA A 190 16.31 48.19 -35.76
C ALA A 190 17.47 47.78 -36.69
N ALA A 191 18.01 46.56 -36.54
CA ALA A 191 19.03 46.05 -37.44
C ALA A 191 18.50 45.79 -38.85
N LYS A 192 17.28 45.24 -38.98
CA LYS A 192 16.59 45.08 -40.27
C LYS A 192 16.34 46.44 -40.94
N GLU A 193 15.75 47.39 -40.22
CA GLU A 193 15.48 48.73 -40.74
C GLU A 193 16.75 49.46 -41.18
N ARG A 194 17.85 49.35 -40.42
CA ARG A 194 19.14 49.94 -40.83
C ARG A 194 19.66 49.32 -42.12
N LYS A 195 19.57 48.00 -42.23
CA LYS A 195 19.99 47.29 -43.44
C LYS A 195 19.11 47.67 -44.63
N ASP A 196 17.81 47.77 -44.44
CA ASP A 196 16.85 48.14 -45.50
C ASP A 196 17.09 49.59 -45.98
N ARG A 197 17.34 50.54 -45.05
CA ARG A 197 17.73 51.92 -45.39
C ARG A 197 19.02 51.98 -46.22
N LEU A 198 20.06 51.26 -45.81
CA LEU A 198 21.33 51.18 -46.56
C LEU A 198 21.13 50.59 -47.95
N VAL A 199 20.35 49.51 -48.07
CA VAL A 199 20.04 48.87 -49.35
C VAL A 199 19.24 49.80 -50.26
N GLU A 200 18.27 50.54 -49.73
CA GLU A 200 17.49 51.52 -50.47
C GLU A 200 18.34 52.70 -50.97
N GLU A 201 19.23 53.25 -50.14
CA GLU A 201 20.13 54.33 -50.53
C GLU A 201 21.06 53.90 -51.67
N VAL A 202 21.63 52.69 -51.58
CA VAL A 202 22.45 52.13 -52.66
C VAL A 202 21.61 51.92 -53.92
N ARG A 203 20.38 51.40 -53.82
CA ARG A 203 19.46 51.27 -54.97
C ARG A 203 19.12 52.62 -55.61
N ARG A 204 18.92 53.67 -54.81
CA ARG A 204 18.67 55.04 -55.29
C ARG A 204 19.88 55.61 -56.04
N HIS A 205 21.10 55.29 -55.60
CA HIS A 205 22.33 55.73 -56.27
C HIS A 205 22.50 55.11 -57.67
N PHE A 206 22.11 53.84 -57.84
CA PHE A 206 22.23 53.16 -59.12
C PHE A 206 21.05 53.45 -60.07
N GLY A 207 19.83 53.64 -59.56
CA GLY A 207 18.67 54.02 -60.38
C GLY A 207 18.07 52.90 -61.23
N PHE A 208 18.60 51.67 -61.17
CA PHE A 208 18.06 50.46 -61.79
C PHE A 208 18.06 49.28 -60.81
N LYS A 209 17.30 48.22 -61.13
CA LYS A 209 17.17 47.02 -60.27
C LYS A 209 18.45 46.19 -60.35
N ILE A 210 19.37 46.39 -59.41
CA ILE A 210 20.59 45.59 -59.23
C ILE A 210 20.34 44.49 -58.21
N ASP A 211 20.86 43.30 -58.49
CA ASP A 211 20.77 42.16 -57.58
C ASP A 211 21.73 42.34 -56.39
N PRO A 212 21.29 42.07 -55.14
CA PRO A 212 22.14 42.23 -53.94
C PRO A 212 23.40 41.35 -53.90
N ARG A 213 23.54 40.42 -54.85
CA ARG A 213 24.67 39.49 -54.95
C ARG A 213 25.81 40.01 -55.83
N ASP A 214 25.61 41.10 -56.56
CA ASP A 214 26.62 41.67 -57.45
C ASP A 214 27.78 42.31 -56.69
N GLU A 215 29.01 42.11 -57.18
CA GLU A 215 30.25 42.62 -56.57
C GLU A 215 30.24 44.15 -56.43
N ARG A 216 29.79 44.86 -57.47
CA ARG A 216 29.68 46.33 -57.46
C ARG A 216 28.69 46.86 -56.42
N PHE A 217 27.62 46.09 -56.15
CA PHE A 217 26.64 46.43 -55.12
C PHE A 217 27.23 46.23 -53.72
N GLN A 218 27.99 45.15 -53.52
CA GLN A 218 28.66 44.85 -52.26
C GLN A 218 29.76 45.86 -51.93
N GLU A 219 30.54 46.31 -52.91
CA GLU A 219 31.57 47.33 -52.73
C GLU A 219 30.96 48.67 -52.27
N MET A 220 29.88 49.12 -52.93
CA MET A 220 29.20 50.37 -52.57
C MET A 220 28.48 50.27 -51.23
N LEU A 221 27.85 49.13 -50.93
CA LEU A 221 27.26 48.88 -49.62
C LEU A 221 28.33 48.88 -48.52
N ALA A 222 29.50 48.29 -48.76
CA ALA A 222 30.61 48.31 -47.81
C ALA A 222 31.20 49.72 -47.59
N GLN A 223 31.21 50.58 -48.62
CA GLN A 223 31.61 51.99 -48.47
C GLN A 223 30.62 52.77 -47.61
N LYS A 224 29.31 52.61 -47.86
CA LYS A 224 28.24 53.27 -47.07
C LYS A 224 28.17 52.76 -45.64
N GLU A 225 28.34 51.47 -45.41
CA GLU A 225 28.44 50.89 -44.07
C GLU A 225 29.66 51.42 -43.30
N LYS A 226 30.81 51.66 -43.97
CA LYS A 226 31.99 52.27 -43.34
C LYS A 226 31.73 53.73 -42.94
N GLU A 227 31.01 54.50 -43.76
CA GLU A 227 30.62 55.88 -43.47
C GLU A 227 29.67 55.94 -42.27
N ASP A 228 28.61 55.13 -42.25
CA ASP A 228 27.65 55.13 -41.15
C ASP A 228 28.24 54.55 -39.86
N ARG A 229 29.15 53.58 -39.96
CA ARG A 229 29.90 53.08 -38.81
C ARG A 229 30.82 54.14 -38.21
N LYS A 230 31.36 55.08 -39.01
CA LYS A 230 32.13 56.23 -38.50
C LYS A 230 31.21 57.21 -37.79
N LYS A 231 30.09 57.61 -38.41
CA LYS A 231 29.09 58.50 -37.80
C LYS A 231 28.53 57.96 -36.47
N VAL A 232 28.22 56.66 -36.41
CA VAL A 232 27.73 56.01 -35.17
C VAL A 232 28.82 55.98 -34.09
N LYS A 233 30.10 55.81 -34.45
CA LYS A 233 31.20 55.84 -33.49
C LYS A 233 31.41 57.25 -32.93
N GLU A 234 31.31 58.28 -33.76
CA GLU A 234 31.43 59.68 -33.35
C GLU A 234 30.26 60.09 -32.46
N ALA A 235 29.01 59.75 -32.83
CA ALA A 235 27.84 59.95 -31.99
C ALA A 235 27.96 59.23 -30.63
N LYS A 236 28.46 57.98 -30.62
CA LYS A 236 28.72 57.24 -29.37
C LYS A 236 29.84 57.85 -28.52
N ARG A 237 30.83 58.52 -29.12
CA ARG A 237 31.88 59.24 -28.38
C ARG A 237 31.30 60.51 -27.75
N ALA A 238 30.54 61.29 -28.51
CA ALA A 238 29.84 62.47 -28.01
C ALA A 238 28.83 62.14 -26.88
N GLU A 239 28.02 61.08 -27.01
CA GLU A 239 27.11 60.66 -25.94
C GLU A 239 27.84 60.22 -24.66
N LYS A 240 29.04 59.62 -24.79
CA LYS A 240 29.86 59.28 -23.64
C LYS A 240 30.43 60.51 -22.96
N GLU A 241 30.89 61.49 -23.73
CA GLU A 241 31.38 62.77 -23.22
C GLU A 241 30.27 63.54 -22.48
N VAL A 242 29.06 63.59 -23.04
CA VAL A 242 27.89 64.19 -22.38
C VAL A 242 27.53 63.44 -21.08
N LYS A 243 27.47 62.10 -21.09
CA LYS A 243 27.22 61.30 -19.88
C LYS A 243 28.30 61.48 -18.82
N MET A 244 29.56 61.71 -19.20
CA MET A 244 30.65 62.00 -18.27
C MET A 244 30.51 63.40 -17.68
N MET A 245 30.16 64.40 -18.48
CA MET A 245 29.89 65.77 -18.01
C MET A 245 28.68 65.83 -17.08
N GLU A 246 27.61 65.08 -17.35
CA GLU A 246 26.45 64.97 -16.45
C GLU A 246 26.80 64.29 -15.12
N LYS A 247 27.67 63.28 -15.13
CA LYS A 247 28.18 62.65 -13.90
C LYS A 247 29.06 63.61 -13.11
N LEU A 248 29.87 64.43 -13.77
CA LEU A 248 30.68 65.46 -13.12
C LEU A 248 29.79 66.55 -12.51
N LYS A 249 28.79 67.06 -13.24
CA LYS A 249 27.82 68.04 -12.74
C LYS A 249 26.99 67.52 -11.57
N LYS A 250 26.59 66.24 -11.58
CA LYS A 250 25.90 65.60 -10.44
C LYS A 250 26.82 65.43 -9.23
N LYS A 251 28.11 65.16 -9.44
CA LYS A 251 29.10 65.10 -8.35
C LYS A 251 29.39 66.48 -7.77
N THR A 252 29.52 67.53 -8.58
CA THR A 252 29.72 68.90 -8.10
C THR A 252 28.49 69.42 -7.35
N ALA A 253 27.28 69.15 -7.85
CA ALA A 253 26.05 69.53 -7.16
C ALA A 253 25.81 68.76 -5.84
N ASN A 254 26.30 67.52 -5.73
CA ASN A 254 26.30 66.80 -4.45
C ASN A 254 27.34 67.39 -3.49
N LEU A 255 28.54 67.75 -3.96
CA LEU A 255 29.56 68.41 -3.14
C LEU A 255 29.12 69.80 -2.64
N GLU A 256 28.40 70.59 -3.44
CA GLU A 256 27.81 71.88 -3.00
C GLU A 256 26.67 71.68 -1.98
N LYS A 257 25.90 70.60 -2.08
CA LYS A 257 24.88 70.23 -1.08
C LYS A 257 25.46 69.69 0.22
N ASP A 258 26.64 69.08 0.15
CA ASP A 258 27.35 68.62 1.34
C ASP A 258 28.08 69.80 2.03
N ALA A 259 28.59 70.78 1.29
CA ALA A 259 29.18 72.01 1.84
C ALA A 259 28.16 72.96 2.50
N SER A 260 26.95 73.09 1.93
CA SER A 260 25.87 73.90 2.52
C SER A 260 25.19 73.25 3.74
N LYS A 261 25.48 71.98 4.04
CA LYS A 261 25.06 71.31 5.28
C LYS A 261 26.09 71.39 6.41
N GLU A 262 27.35 71.72 6.11
CA GLU A 262 28.37 71.95 7.14
C GLU A 262 28.33 73.39 7.70
N GLU A 263 27.83 74.38 6.95
CA GLU A 263 27.69 75.76 7.45
C GLU A 263 26.46 75.97 8.38
N ASP A 264 25.41 75.15 8.28
CA ASP A 264 24.23 75.22 9.16
C ASP A 264 24.41 74.52 10.54
N VAL A 265 25.55 73.85 10.80
CA VAL A 265 25.80 73.17 12.09
C VAL A 265 26.63 74.02 13.06
N ASP A 266 27.30 75.08 12.58
CA ASP A 266 28.15 75.94 13.41
C ASP A 266 27.43 77.19 13.98
N GLU A 267 26.18 77.49 13.58
CA GLU A 267 25.39 78.59 14.19
C GLU A 267 24.58 78.21 15.46
N ASP A 268 24.42 76.91 15.78
CA ASP A 268 23.64 76.44 16.95
C ASP A 268 24.47 76.23 18.24
N LYS A 269 25.74 76.67 18.28
CA LYS A 269 26.57 76.71 19.51
C LYS A 269 27.00 78.14 19.85
N LYS A 270 26.07 78.93 20.40
CA LYS A 270 26.44 80.10 21.20
C LYS A 270 25.41 80.41 22.29
#